data_AF-A0A5E4REZ8-F1
#
_entry.id   AF-A0A5E4REZ8-F1
#
_cell.length_a   1.000
_cell.length_b   1.000
_cell.length_c   1.000
_cell.angle_alpha   90.00
_cell.angle_beta   90.00
_cell.angle_gamma   90.00
#
_symmetry.space_group_name_H-M   'P 1'
#
loop_
_entity.id
_entity.type
_entity.pdbx_description
1 polymer ?
#
loop_
_entity_poly.entity_id
_entity_poly.type
_entity_poly.pdbx_seq_one_letter_code
_entity_poly.pdbx_strand_id
1 'polypeptide(L)'
;MPRSSPHFDDVTLGVLHAAARRANAAHRESNTAFLDQFIRDATGATHRLHSAQTYLRVLAGAGIERLPSAGTVQRAITRARLGVSGIPPAGDAMHPGMRAAEQQTLAQHVARVMALLSPDDSGRPAIDPPADAPFDAMDAYRRLQRLEGENRALRVRAEELTAMLMAARVALAEALSHHGHRERGGDGIRGRMSEAPGAETPGARDKPDKPGRSRYD
;
A
#
# COMPACT_ATOMS: atom_id res chain seq x y z
N MET A 1 -0.02 1.11 -23.34
CA MET A 1 -0.04 -0.08 -22.46
C MET A 1 -1.40 -0.15 -21.76
N PRO A 2 -2.28 -1.11 -22.11
CA PRO A 2 -3.53 -1.28 -21.37
C PRO A 2 -3.17 -1.79 -19.96
N ARG A 3 -3.56 -1.05 -18.93
CA ARG A 3 -3.38 -1.50 -17.54
C ARG A 3 -4.33 -2.68 -17.34
N SER A 4 -3.80 -3.89 -17.15
CA SER A 4 -4.60 -5.04 -16.77
C SER A 4 -5.44 -4.66 -15.55
N SER A 5 -6.77 -4.73 -15.70
CA SER A 5 -7.68 -4.49 -14.58
C SER A 5 -7.35 -5.48 -13.47
N PRO A 6 -7.44 -5.10 -12.19
CA PRO A 6 -7.36 -6.08 -11.11
C PRO A 6 -8.44 -7.13 -11.35
N HIS A 7 -8.01 -8.36 -11.64
CA HIS A 7 -8.89 -9.50 -11.83
C HIS A 7 -8.91 -10.26 -10.51
N PHE A 8 -10.11 -10.49 -9.98
CA PHE A 8 -10.28 -11.40 -8.85
C PHE A 8 -10.24 -12.82 -9.39
N ASP A 9 -9.71 -13.76 -8.61
CA ASP A 9 -9.90 -15.17 -8.92
C ASP A 9 -11.38 -15.56 -8.75
N ASP A 10 -11.80 -16.66 -9.37
CA ASP A 10 -13.21 -17.07 -9.41
C ASP A 10 -13.79 -17.30 -8.00
N VAL A 11 -12.94 -17.76 -7.07
CA VAL A 11 -13.31 -17.98 -5.67
C VAL A 11 -13.62 -16.66 -4.97
N THR A 12 -12.70 -15.68 -5.03
CA THR A 12 -12.92 -14.36 -4.42
C THR A 12 -14.09 -13.64 -5.09
N LEU A 13 -14.20 -13.75 -6.41
CA LEU A 13 -15.31 -13.15 -7.15
C LEU A 13 -16.65 -13.74 -6.72
N GLY A 14 -16.73 -15.07 -6.53
CA GLY A 14 -17.90 -15.75 -6.00
C GLY A 14 -18.29 -15.26 -4.60
N VAL A 15 -17.30 -15.10 -3.71
CA VAL A 15 -17.51 -14.54 -2.35
C VAL A 15 -18.04 -13.10 -2.42
N LEU A 16 -17.45 -12.26 -3.28
CA LEU A 16 -17.88 -10.87 -3.46
C LEU A 16 -19.29 -10.77 -4.06
N HIS A 17 -19.65 -11.63 -5.02
CA HIS A 17 -21.00 -11.69 -5.57
C HIS A 17 -22.02 -12.13 -4.52
N ALA A 18 -21.68 -13.12 -3.69
CA ALA A 18 -22.53 -13.55 -2.59
C ALA A 18 -22.72 -12.43 -1.54
N ALA A 19 -21.65 -11.71 -1.21
CA ALA A 19 -21.71 -10.55 -0.30
C ALA A 19 -22.61 -9.43 -0.86
N ALA A 20 -22.47 -9.11 -2.16
CA ALA A 20 -23.32 -8.13 -2.82
C ALA A 20 -24.81 -8.51 -2.75
N ARG A 21 -25.16 -9.77 -3.02
CA ARG A 21 -26.55 -10.24 -2.94
C ARG A 21 -27.09 -10.21 -1.51
N ARG A 22 -26.29 -10.62 -0.51
CA ARG A 22 -26.69 -10.54 0.91
C ARG A 22 -26.94 -9.09 1.35
N ALA A 23 -26.04 -8.18 1.02
CA ALA A 23 -26.20 -6.77 1.35
C ALA A 23 -27.43 -6.17 0.66
N ASN A 24 -27.70 -6.53 -0.60
CA ASN A 24 -28.87 -6.06 -1.33
C ASN A 24 -30.19 -6.59 -0.75
N ALA A 25 -30.20 -7.85 -0.30
CA ALA A 25 -31.36 -8.42 0.38
C ALA A 25 -31.65 -7.74 1.73
N ALA A 26 -30.60 -7.41 2.49
CA ALA A 26 -30.73 -6.74 3.79
C ALA A 26 -31.11 -5.25 3.69
N HIS A 27 -30.69 -4.57 2.60
CA HIS A 27 -30.78 -3.11 2.50
C HIS A 27 -31.30 -2.64 1.12
N ARG A 28 -32.41 -3.24 0.64
CA ARG A 28 -32.98 -2.93 -0.69
C ARG A 28 -33.38 -1.46 -0.87
N GLU A 29 -33.77 -0.80 0.22
CA GLU A 29 -34.32 0.57 0.18
C GLU A 29 -33.24 1.65 0.37
N SER A 30 -32.07 1.30 0.92
CA SER A 30 -31.02 2.27 1.27
C SER A 30 -29.69 1.92 0.60
N ASN A 31 -29.37 2.66 -0.47
CA ASN A 31 -28.08 2.55 -1.16
C ASN A 31 -26.89 2.79 -0.22
N THR A 32 -27.05 3.65 0.79
CA THR A 32 -26.01 3.96 1.76
C THR A 32 -25.70 2.75 2.63
N ALA A 33 -26.73 2.15 3.25
CA ALA A 33 -26.56 0.98 4.11
C ALA A 33 -26.09 -0.25 3.33
N PHE A 34 -26.65 -0.44 2.12
CA PHE A 34 -26.22 -1.47 1.18
C PHE A 34 -24.72 -1.38 0.87
N LEU A 35 -24.24 -0.21 0.45
CA LEU A 35 -22.84 -0.03 0.07
C LEU A 35 -21.89 -0.12 1.27
N ASP A 36 -22.30 0.38 2.43
CA ASP A 36 -21.47 0.29 3.63
C ASP A 36 -21.30 -1.17 4.06
N GLN A 37 -22.37 -1.98 4.03
CA GLN A 37 -22.28 -3.41 4.33
C GLN A 37 -21.44 -4.16 3.28
N PHE A 38 -21.70 -3.93 1.99
CA PHE A 38 -20.95 -4.58 0.91
C PHE A 38 -19.45 -4.25 0.95
N ILE A 39 -19.08 -2.98 1.16
CA ILE A 39 -17.66 -2.56 1.20
C ILE A 39 -16.98 -3.14 2.44
N ARG A 40 -17.67 -3.22 3.59
CA ARG A 40 -17.14 -3.92 4.78
C ARG A 40 -16.83 -5.38 4.47
N ASP A 41 -17.80 -6.12 3.93
CA ASP A 41 -17.65 -7.55 3.62
C ASP A 41 -16.56 -7.78 2.56
N ALA A 42 -16.51 -6.94 1.52
CA ALA A 42 -15.52 -7.01 0.47
C ALA A 42 -14.09 -6.71 0.97
N THR A 43 -13.96 -5.76 1.90
CA THR A 43 -12.67 -5.45 2.55
C THR A 43 -12.26 -6.59 3.49
N GLY A 44 -13.21 -7.21 4.18
CA GLY A 44 -12.97 -8.41 4.99
C GLY A 44 -12.46 -9.59 4.15
N ALA A 45 -13.02 -9.80 2.96
CA ALA A 45 -12.63 -10.89 2.07
C ALA A 45 -11.31 -10.65 1.31
N THR A 46 -11.02 -9.40 0.94
CA THR A 46 -9.86 -9.07 0.07
C THR A 46 -8.71 -8.36 0.78
N HIS A 47 -8.90 -8.01 2.06
CA HIS A 47 -7.99 -7.19 2.87
C HIS A 47 -7.59 -5.86 2.22
N ARG A 48 -8.34 -5.38 1.23
CA ARG A 48 -8.05 -4.17 0.48
C ARG A 48 -9.31 -3.42 0.10
N LEU A 49 -9.20 -2.10 0.17
CA LEU A 49 -10.23 -1.21 -0.32
C LEU A 49 -9.99 -0.89 -1.80
N HIS A 50 -10.97 -1.17 -2.65
CA HIS A 50 -10.87 -1.06 -4.11
C HIS A 50 -11.48 0.23 -4.65
N SER A 51 -11.28 0.48 -5.95
CA SER A 51 -11.85 1.65 -6.63
C SER A 51 -13.37 1.53 -6.79
N ALA A 52 -14.05 2.67 -6.93
CA ALA A 52 -15.49 2.69 -7.21
C ALA A 52 -15.85 1.90 -8.48
N GLN A 53 -15.02 1.98 -9.52
CA GLN A 53 -15.23 1.24 -10.76
C GLN A 53 -15.11 -0.27 -10.58
N THR A 54 -14.17 -0.73 -9.74
CA THR A 54 -14.02 -2.15 -9.39
C THR A 54 -15.27 -2.66 -8.68
N TYR A 55 -15.77 -1.93 -7.68
CA TYR A 55 -16.98 -2.32 -6.96
C TYR A 55 -18.21 -2.32 -7.87
N LEU A 56 -18.38 -1.32 -8.73
CA LEU A 56 -19.49 -1.31 -9.69
C LEU A 56 -19.47 -2.51 -10.64
N ARG A 57 -18.29 -2.94 -11.09
CA ARG A 57 -18.16 -4.13 -11.94
C ARG A 57 -18.59 -5.40 -11.20
N VAL A 58 -18.18 -5.54 -9.94
CA VAL A 58 -18.59 -6.66 -9.08
C VAL A 58 -20.09 -6.65 -8.84
N LEU A 59 -20.68 -5.49 -8.54
CA LEU A 59 -22.12 -5.35 -8.33
C LEU A 59 -22.93 -5.67 -9.60
N ALA A 60 -22.44 -5.23 -10.76
CA ALA A 60 -23.05 -5.56 -12.04
C ALA A 60 -22.97 -7.07 -12.34
N GLY A 61 -21.82 -7.69 -12.10
CA GLY A 61 -21.63 -9.15 -12.25
C GLY A 61 -22.46 -9.98 -11.25
N ALA A 62 -22.82 -9.41 -10.11
CA ALA A 62 -23.66 -10.05 -9.10
C ALA A 62 -25.17 -10.02 -9.43
N GLY A 63 -25.58 -9.30 -10.48
CA GLY A 63 -26.98 -9.19 -10.92
C GLY A 63 -27.82 -8.22 -10.08
N ILE A 64 -27.21 -7.18 -9.51
CA ILE A 64 -27.95 -6.17 -8.74
C ILE A 64 -28.74 -5.26 -9.68
N GLU A 65 -30.08 -5.33 -9.62
CA GLU A 65 -31.01 -4.61 -10.51
C GLU A 65 -30.81 -3.09 -10.49
N ARG A 66 -30.56 -2.53 -9.30
CA ARG A 66 -30.42 -1.09 -9.10
C ARG A 66 -28.99 -0.74 -8.73
N LEU A 67 -28.18 -0.49 -9.76
CA LEU A 67 -26.79 -0.11 -9.56
C LEU A 67 -26.69 1.33 -8.99
N PRO A 68 -25.99 1.52 -7.86
CA PRO A 68 -25.73 2.85 -7.34
C PRO A 68 -24.79 3.63 -8.26
N SER A 69 -24.87 4.96 -8.24
CA SER A 69 -23.96 5.81 -9.03
C SER A 69 -22.51 5.72 -8.52
N ALA A 70 -21.55 5.99 -9.41
CA ALA A 70 -20.12 6.03 -9.04
C ALA A 70 -19.84 7.03 -7.90
N GLY A 71 -20.52 8.18 -7.88
CA GLY A 71 -20.41 9.16 -6.79
C GLY A 71 -20.91 8.62 -5.45
N THR A 72 -21.97 7.82 -5.45
CA THR A 72 -22.50 7.15 -4.25
C THR A 72 -21.51 6.12 -3.71
N VAL A 73 -20.92 5.31 -4.59
CA VAL A 73 -19.88 4.33 -4.21
C VAL A 73 -18.64 5.05 -3.67
N GLN A 74 -18.23 6.17 -4.28
CA GLN A 74 -17.08 6.94 -3.80
C GLN A 74 -17.32 7.52 -2.40
N ARG A 75 -18.53 8.01 -2.09
CA ARG A 75 -18.88 8.45 -0.74
C ARG A 75 -18.82 7.31 0.27
N ALA A 76 -19.27 6.11 -0.11
CA ALA A 76 -19.19 4.93 0.74
C ALA A 76 -17.73 4.47 0.98
N ILE A 77 -16.88 4.54 -0.05
CA ILE A 77 -15.43 4.34 0.07
C ILE A 77 -14.82 5.34 1.07
N THR A 78 -15.17 6.62 0.97
CA THR A 78 -14.68 7.65 1.91
C THR A 78 -15.09 7.33 3.34
N ARG A 79 -16.36 6.93 3.58
CA ARG A 79 -16.82 6.50 4.91
C ARG A 79 -16.08 5.26 5.40
N ALA A 80 -15.90 4.25 4.55
CA ALA A 80 -15.18 3.04 4.89
C ALA A 80 -13.72 3.32 5.27
N ARG A 81 -13.05 4.27 4.60
CA ARG A 81 -11.69 4.71 4.96
C ARG A 81 -11.64 5.34 6.35
N LEU A 82 -12.65 6.12 6.72
CA LEU A 82 -12.75 6.72 8.05
C LEU A 82 -13.04 5.66 9.12
N GLY A 83 -13.84 4.64 8.78
CA GLY A 83 -14.13 3.50 9.66
C GLY A 83 -12.98 2.51 9.82
N VAL A 84 -12.12 2.31 8.81
CA VAL A 84 -10.94 1.41 8.91
C VAL A 84 -9.89 1.95 9.89
N SER A 85 -9.90 3.26 10.17
CA SER A 85 -9.06 3.89 11.19
C SER A 85 -9.64 3.82 12.61
N GLY A 86 -10.78 3.15 12.81
CA GLY A 86 -11.42 2.95 14.11
C GLY A 86 -11.99 1.53 14.24
N ILE A 87 -11.43 0.76 15.17
CA ILE A 87 -11.91 -0.49 15.81
C ILE A 87 -13.23 -1.09 15.26
N PRO A 88 -13.27 -2.37 14.85
CA PRO A 88 -14.42 -2.96 14.17
C PRO A 88 -15.63 -3.11 15.10
N PRO A 89 -16.88 -2.89 14.63
CA PRO A 89 -18.06 -3.37 15.33
C PRO A 89 -18.31 -4.83 14.89
N ALA A 90 -17.84 -5.79 15.68
CA ALA A 90 -18.34 -7.15 15.63
C ALA A 90 -19.61 -7.21 16.49
N GLY A 91 -20.75 -7.44 15.83
CA GLY A 91 -22.01 -7.73 16.49
C GLY A 91 -22.00 -9.11 17.16
N ASP A 92 -22.73 -9.16 18.26
CA ASP A 92 -23.28 -10.32 18.96
C ASP A 92 -22.34 -11.31 19.67
N ALA A 93 -22.01 -11.00 20.92
CA ALA A 93 -22.71 -11.57 22.10
C ALA A 93 -21.88 -11.28 23.37
N MET A 94 -22.19 -10.20 24.11
CA MET A 94 -21.57 -9.99 25.42
C MET A 94 -22.57 -9.39 26.42
N HIS A 95 -22.54 -10.00 27.61
CA HIS A 95 -23.52 -9.94 28.70
C HIS A 95 -23.98 -8.50 29.08
N PRO A 96 -25.26 -8.32 29.47
CA PRO A 96 -25.81 -7.02 29.86
C PRO A 96 -25.09 -6.35 31.04
N GLY A 97 -24.40 -7.12 31.89
CA GLY A 97 -23.56 -6.57 32.98
C GLY A 97 -22.24 -5.97 32.51
N MET A 98 -21.67 -6.46 31.39
CA MET A 98 -20.42 -5.93 30.82
C MET A 98 -20.69 -4.64 30.03
N ARG A 99 -21.85 -4.56 29.36
CA ARG A 99 -22.32 -3.33 28.69
C ARG A 99 -22.46 -2.15 29.64
N ALA A 100 -22.91 -2.35 30.88
CA ALA A 100 -23.02 -1.25 31.85
C ALA A 100 -21.65 -0.70 32.28
N ALA A 101 -20.68 -1.59 32.54
CA ALA A 101 -19.32 -1.20 32.89
C ALA A 101 -18.58 -0.54 31.71
N GLU A 102 -18.80 -1.04 30.49
CA GLU A 102 -18.29 -0.47 29.23
C GLU A 102 -18.95 0.87 28.90
N GLN A 103 -20.25 1.02 29.13
CA GLN A 103 -20.95 2.30 28.99
C GLN A 103 -20.48 3.30 30.03
N GLN A 104 -20.14 2.86 31.24
CA GLN A 104 -19.63 3.74 32.28
C GLN A 104 -18.17 4.15 32.02
N THR A 105 -17.33 3.26 31.50
CA THR A 105 -15.98 3.61 31.03
C THR A 105 -16.03 4.50 29.79
N LEU A 106 -16.96 4.25 28.85
CA LEU A 106 -17.22 5.13 27.71
C LEU A 106 -17.72 6.50 28.18
N ALA A 107 -18.63 6.57 29.15
CA ALA A 107 -19.12 7.81 29.72
C ALA A 107 -18.00 8.57 30.44
N GLN A 108 -17.10 7.88 31.13
CA GLN A 108 -15.91 8.49 31.75
C GLN A 108 -14.91 8.97 30.70
N HIS A 109 -14.72 8.21 29.62
CA HIS A 109 -13.84 8.60 28.53
C HIS A 109 -14.40 9.79 27.76
N VAL A 110 -15.71 9.79 27.48
CA VAL A 110 -16.44 10.90 26.88
C VAL A 110 -16.43 12.09 27.83
N ALA A 111 -16.63 11.94 29.13
CA ALA A 111 -16.53 13.04 30.09
C ALA A 111 -15.10 13.60 30.17
N ARG A 112 -14.07 12.75 30.09
CA ARG A 112 -12.67 13.19 30.06
C ARG A 112 -12.31 13.87 28.75
N VAL A 113 -12.80 13.36 27.61
CA VAL A 113 -12.64 13.98 26.30
C VAL A 113 -13.42 15.29 26.23
N MET A 114 -14.64 15.34 26.75
CA MET A 114 -15.44 16.57 26.88
C MET A 114 -14.81 17.55 27.87
N ALA A 115 -14.09 17.11 28.90
CA ALA A 115 -13.31 17.99 29.77
C ALA A 115 -12.04 18.52 29.09
N LEU A 116 -11.43 17.73 28.19
CA LEU A 116 -10.31 18.16 27.34
C LEU A 116 -10.76 19.04 26.16
N LEU A 117 -12.01 18.90 25.74
CA LEU A 117 -12.67 19.70 24.71
C LEU A 117 -13.47 20.88 25.29
N SER A 118 -13.74 20.88 26.60
CA SER A 118 -14.31 22.02 27.33
C SER A 118 -13.23 23.08 27.45
N PRO A 119 -13.45 24.28 26.90
CA PRO A 119 -12.49 25.35 26.97
C PRO A 119 -12.61 26.04 28.34
N ASP A 120 -12.01 25.43 29.37
CA ASP A 120 -11.63 26.22 30.56
C ASP A 120 -10.24 26.79 30.34
N ASP A 121 -10.27 28.00 29.79
CA ASP A 121 -9.51 29.18 30.20
C ASP A 121 -8.03 28.99 30.57
N SER A 122 -7.23 28.55 29.60
CA SER A 122 -5.79 28.78 29.62
C SER A 122 -5.31 29.40 28.30
N GLY A 123 -5.69 30.67 28.11
CA GLY A 123 -4.80 31.68 27.54
C GLY A 123 -4.49 31.60 26.04
N ARG A 124 -5.39 31.07 25.21
CA ARG A 124 -5.29 31.23 23.75
C ARG A 124 -6.52 31.95 23.21
N PRO A 125 -6.36 33.07 22.48
CA PRO A 125 -7.50 33.65 21.76
C PRO A 125 -7.93 32.63 20.71
N ALA A 126 -9.02 31.93 20.99
CA ALA A 126 -9.67 31.03 20.07
C ALA A 126 -10.21 31.85 18.91
N ILE A 127 -9.73 31.53 17.70
CA ILE A 127 -10.35 32.00 16.45
C ILE A 127 -11.53 31.07 16.21
N ASP A 128 -12.60 31.23 16.98
CA ASP A 128 -13.92 30.86 16.52
C ASP A 128 -14.39 31.99 15.60
N PRO A 129 -14.60 31.76 14.29
CA PRO A 129 -15.36 32.72 13.52
C PRO A 129 -16.80 32.71 14.06
N PRO A 130 -17.41 33.88 14.31
CA PRO A 130 -18.81 33.95 14.69
C PRO A 130 -19.65 33.24 13.62
N ALA A 131 -20.75 32.62 14.04
CA ALA A 131 -21.70 31.89 13.17
C ALA A 131 -22.32 32.76 12.05
N ASP A 132 -21.92 34.03 11.94
CA ASP A 132 -22.30 35.01 10.92
C ASP A 132 -21.09 35.63 10.16
N ALA A 133 -19.92 34.99 10.19
CA ALA A 133 -18.79 35.47 9.38
C ALA A 133 -19.04 35.18 7.89
N PRO A 134 -19.10 36.20 7.01
CA PRO A 134 -19.29 35.97 5.58
C PRO A 134 -18.14 35.11 5.04
N PHE A 135 -18.48 34.15 4.18
CA PHE A 135 -17.50 33.30 3.50
C PHE A 135 -16.42 34.16 2.85
N ASP A 136 -15.21 34.11 3.40
CA ASP A 136 -14.07 34.81 2.84
C ASP A 136 -13.44 33.95 1.72
N ALA A 137 -13.86 34.22 0.50
CA ALA A 137 -13.35 33.58 -0.69
C ALA A 137 -11.82 33.73 -0.81
N MET A 138 -11.23 34.85 -0.35
CA MET A 138 -9.79 35.10 -0.44
C MET A 138 -9.01 34.19 0.50
N ASP A 139 -9.50 33.96 1.70
CA ASP A 139 -8.89 33.02 2.63
C ASP A 139 -9.03 31.57 2.15
N ALA A 140 -10.17 31.22 1.52
CA ALA A 140 -10.32 29.93 0.85
C ALA A 140 -9.31 29.74 -0.30
N TYR A 141 -9.08 30.79 -1.11
CA TYR A 141 -8.07 30.74 -2.19
C TYR A 141 -6.64 30.65 -1.67
N ARG A 142 -6.27 31.37 -0.61
CA ARG A 142 -4.95 31.25 0.03
C ARG A 142 -4.72 29.84 0.56
N ARG A 143 -5.74 29.25 1.20
CA ARG A 143 -5.68 27.87 1.70
C ARG A 143 -5.53 26.87 0.54
N LEU A 144 -6.24 27.08 -0.56
CA LEU A 144 -6.12 26.24 -1.76
C LEU A 144 -4.72 26.32 -2.37
N GLN A 145 -4.17 27.52 -2.55
CA GLN A 145 -2.82 27.70 -3.09
C GLN A 145 -1.75 27.03 -2.24
N ARG A 146 -1.86 27.12 -0.91
CA ARG A 146 -0.97 26.43 0.01
C ARG A 146 -1.06 24.91 -0.18
N LEU A 147 -2.26 24.35 -0.22
CA LEU A 147 -2.48 22.92 -0.40
C LEU A 147 -2.00 22.42 -1.77
N GLU A 148 -2.13 23.23 -2.82
CA GLU A 148 -1.57 22.91 -4.14
C GLU A 148 -0.03 22.85 -4.11
N GLY A 149 0.60 23.78 -3.39
CA GLY A 149 2.05 23.76 -3.16
C GLY A 149 2.49 22.49 -2.42
N GLU A 150 1.80 22.16 -1.33
CA GLU A 150 2.04 20.93 -0.57
C GLU A 150 1.83 19.66 -1.44
N ASN A 151 0.80 19.64 -2.29
CA ASN A 151 0.55 18.51 -3.19
C ASN A 151 1.67 18.33 -4.24
N ARG A 152 2.18 19.43 -4.80
CA ARG A 152 3.32 19.39 -5.73
C ARG A 152 4.58 18.86 -5.03
N ALA A 153 4.87 19.35 -3.82
CA ALA A 153 6.02 18.87 -3.04
C ALA A 153 5.92 17.37 -2.72
N LEU A 154 4.73 16.89 -2.35
CA LEU A 154 4.49 15.46 -2.11
C LEU A 154 4.69 14.60 -3.36
N ARG A 155 4.29 15.09 -4.54
CA ARG A 155 4.51 14.38 -5.80
C ARG A 155 5.99 14.23 -6.14
N VAL A 156 6.77 15.31 -6.00
CA VAL A 156 8.22 15.27 -6.19
C VAL A 156 8.86 14.26 -5.24
N ARG A 157 8.48 14.28 -3.96
CA ARG A 157 9.00 13.33 -2.97
C ARG A 157 8.62 11.87 -3.27
N ALA A 158 7.44 11.64 -3.83
CA ALA A 158 7.01 10.30 -4.24
C ALA A 158 7.80 9.80 -5.45
N GLU A 159 8.11 10.67 -6.41
CA GLU A 159 8.98 10.36 -7.55
C GLU A 159 10.40 10.02 -7.09
N GLU A 160 10.95 10.80 -6.16
CA GLU A 160 12.26 10.56 -5.56
C GLU A 160 12.33 9.20 -4.84
N LEU A 161 11.34 8.89 -4.00
CA LEU A 161 11.25 7.58 -3.33
C LEU A 161 11.12 6.42 -4.34
N THR A 162 10.41 6.64 -5.44
CA THR A 162 10.29 5.64 -6.50
C THR A 162 11.62 5.42 -7.21
N ALA A 163 12.38 6.49 -7.48
CA ALA A 163 13.72 6.39 -8.05
C ALA A 163 14.69 5.65 -7.12
N MET A 164 14.68 5.98 -5.82
CA MET A 164 15.49 5.28 -4.82
C MET A 164 15.15 3.79 -4.73
N LEU A 165 13.86 3.43 -4.79
CA LEU A 165 13.43 2.04 -4.79
C LEU A 165 13.89 1.28 -6.04
N MET A 166 13.85 1.91 -7.22
CA MET A 166 14.38 1.31 -8.44
C MET A 166 15.89 1.13 -8.37
N ALA A 167 16.62 2.12 -7.87
CA ALA A 167 18.07 2.00 -7.65
C ALA A 167 18.42 0.87 -6.68
N ALA A 168 17.70 0.76 -5.56
CA ALA A 168 17.89 -0.33 -4.60
C ALA A 168 17.60 -1.71 -5.21
N ARG A 169 16.58 -1.82 -6.08
CA ARG A 169 16.28 -3.06 -6.80
C ARG A 169 17.39 -3.47 -7.76
N VAL A 170 17.96 -2.51 -8.49
CA VAL A 170 19.09 -2.76 -9.40
C VAL A 170 20.31 -3.20 -8.60
N ALA A 171 20.67 -2.49 -7.53
CA ALA A 171 21.79 -2.85 -6.66
C ALA A 171 21.64 -4.27 -6.05
N LEU A 172 20.42 -4.66 -5.66
CA LEU A 172 20.14 -6.00 -5.17
C LEU A 172 20.29 -7.07 -6.25
N ALA A 173 19.82 -6.81 -7.47
CA ALA A 173 19.99 -7.72 -8.60
C ALA A 173 21.47 -7.90 -8.97
N GLU A 174 22.25 -6.83 -8.94
CA GLU A 174 23.71 -6.86 -9.13
C GLU A 174 24.41 -7.69 -8.04
N ALA A 175 24.06 -7.48 -6.76
CA ALA A 175 24.63 -8.24 -5.65
C ALA A 175 24.34 -9.75 -5.76
N LEU A 176 23.12 -10.13 -6.13
CA LEU A 176 22.75 -11.53 -6.35
C LEU A 176 23.48 -12.14 -7.56
N SER A 177 23.63 -11.37 -8.65
CA SER A 177 24.36 -11.82 -9.85
C SER A 177 25.84 -12.04 -9.58
N HIS A 178 26.48 -11.19 -8.75
CA HIS A 178 27.87 -11.37 -8.32
C HIS A 178 28.06 -12.55 -7.36
N HIS A 179 27.05 -12.91 -6.56
CA HIS A 179 27.11 -14.08 -5.67
C HIS A 179 27.00 -15.40 -6.45
N GLY A 180 26.08 -15.48 -7.43
CA GLY A 180 25.90 -16.68 -8.27
C GLY A 180 27.10 -17.03 -9.16
N HIS A 181 27.92 -16.03 -9.55
CA HIS A 181 29.17 -16.28 -10.27
C HIS A 181 30.32 -16.77 -9.39
N ARG A 182 30.29 -16.51 -8.08
CA ARG A 182 31.35 -16.94 -7.15
C ARG A 182 31.18 -18.40 -6.71
N GLU A 183 29.96 -18.90 -6.62
CA GLU A 183 29.69 -20.31 -6.31
C GLU A 183 29.99 -21.25 -7.48
N ARG A 184 29.85 -20.79 -8.74
CA ARG A 184 30.11 -21.63 -9.93
C ARG A 184 31.59 -21.75 -10.33
N GLY A 185 32.49 -21.00 -9.69
CA GLY A 185 33.93 -21.03 -9.96
C GLY A 185 34.77 -21.93 -9.04
N GLY A 186 34.16 -22.60 -8.06
CA GLY A 186 34.87 -23.34 -7.00
C GLY A 186 35.09 -24.84 -7.23
N ASP A 187 34.33 -25.47 -8.14
CA ASP A 187 34.32 -26.95 -8.31
C ASP A 187 35.05 -27.39 -9.59
N GLY A 188 36.33 -27.01 -9.71
CA GLY A 188 37.18 -27.37 -10.84
C GLY A 188 38.59 -27.87 -10.51
N ILE A 189 38.99 -27.91 -9.23
CA ILE A 189 40.36 -28.31 -8.85
C ILE A 189 40.31 -29.50 -7.88
N ARG A 190 39.83 -30.64 -8.34
CA ARG A 190 40.13 -31.93 -7.70
C ARG A 190 40.01 -33.07 -8.71
N GLY A 191 41.11 -33.38 -9.42
CA GLY A 191 41.11 -34.54 -10.31
C GLY A 191 42.28 -34.68 -11.28
N ARG A 192 43.53 -34.63 -10.82
CA ARG A 192 44.62 -35.37 -11.49
C ARG A 192 45.79 -35.62 -10.55
N MET A 193 45.69 -36.69 -9.77
CA MET A 193 46.87 -37.40 -9.29
C MET A 193 47.14 -38.59 -10.19
N SER A 194 48.43 -38.91 -10.33
CA SER A 194 48.99 -40.19 -10.79
C SER A 194 49.29 -40.31 -12.29
N GLU A 195 50.50 -39.91 -12.67
CA GLU A 195 51.49 -40.86 -13.22
C GLU A 195 52.90 -40.25 -13.24
N ALA A 196 53.82 -40.91 -12.53
CA ALA A 196 55.26 -40.91 -12.71
C ALA A 196 55.65 -42.41 -12.69
N PRO A 197 56.79 -42.89 -13.26
CA PRO A 197 58.09 -42.19 -13.32
C PRO A 197 58.95 -42.45 -14.58
N GLY A 198 60.10 -41.76 -14.71
CA GLY A 198 61.24 -42.29 -15.46
C GLY A 198 62.15 -41.30 -16.19
N ALA A 199 63.39 -41.20 -15.69
CA ALA A 199 64.67 -40.90 -16.38
C ALA A 199 65.05 -39.45 -16.77
N GLU A 200 66.03 -38.91 -16.02
CA GLU A 200 67.37 -38.41 -16.46
C GLU A 200 67.45 -37.61 -17.78
N THR A 201 68.12 -36.46 -17.94
CA THR A 201 69.35 -35.85 -17.36
C THR A 201 69.40 -34.34 -17.75
N PRO A 202 70.32 -33.51 -17.18
CA PRO A 202 70.34 -32.06 -17.36
C PRO A 202 71.37 -31.58 -18.42
N GLY A 203 71.02 -30.54 -19.16
CA GLY A 203 71.91 -29.77 -20.05
C GLY A 203 71.05 -28.86 -20.93
N ALA A 204 71.44 -27.70 -21.40
CA ALA A 204 72.60 -26.85 -21.23
C ALA A 204 72.13 -25.44 -21.66
N ARG A 205 72.88 -24.42 -21.26
CA ARG A 205 72.70 -23.02 -21.64
C ARG A 205 72.63 -22.86 -23.16
N ASP A 206 71.76 -21.98 -23.64
CA ASP A 206 72.19 -20.93 -24.57
C ASP A 206 71.19 -19.76 -24.64
N LYS A 207 71.69 -18.57 -24.28
CA LYS A 207 71.26 -17.26 -24.81
C LYS A 207 72.22 -17.00 -25.97
N PRO A 208 71.83 -16.37 -27.10
CA PRO A 208 71.38 -14.96 -27.15
C PRO A 208 70.27 -14.81 -28.24
N ASP A 209 69.73 -13.68 -28.69
CA ASP A 209 70.15 -12.29 -28.79
C ASP A 209 68.89 -11.44 -29.06
N LYS A 210 68.86 -10.20 -28.55
CA LYS A 210 68.04 -9.09 -29.09
C LYS A 210 68.98 -8.37 -30.10
N PRO A 211 68.53 -7.68 -31.18
CA PRO A 211 67.63 -6.52 -31.07
C PRO A 211 66.81 -6.13 -32.33
N GLY A 212 66.00 -5.07 -32.23
CA GLY A 212 65.44 -4.32 -33.38
C GLY A 212 63.98 -3.87 -33.13
N ARG A 213 63.73 -2.74 -32.45
CA ARG A 213 63.55 -1.38 -33.02
C ARG A 213 62.66 -1.31 -34.28
N SER A 214 61.46 -0.75 -34.15
CA SER A 214 60.93 0.45 -34.85
C SER A 214 59.44 0.57 -34.50
N ARG A 215 58.91 1.56 -33.76
CA ARG A 215 58.69 2.99 -34.04
C ARG A 215 57.86 3.27 -35.32
N TYR A 216 56.69 3.86 -35.06
CA TYR A 216 55.76 4.64 -35.88
C TYR A 216 54.93 3.91 -36.94
N ASP A 217 53.61 3.88 -36.74
CA ASP A 217 52.68 4.82 -37.39
C ASP A 217 51.65 5.34 -36.37
#